data_AF-A0A7X8EUQ0-F1
#
_entry.id   AF-A0A7X8EUQ0-F1
#
_cell.length_a   1.000
_cell.length_b   1.000
_cell.length_c   1.000
_cell.angle_alpha   90.00
_cell.angle_beta   90.00
_cell.angle_gamma   90.00
#
_symmetry.space_group_name_H-M   'P 1'
#
loop_
_entity.id
_entity.type
_entity.pdbx_description
1 polymer ?
#
loop_
_entity_poly.entity_id
_entity_poly.type
_entity_poly.pdbx_seq_one_letter_code
_entity_poly.pdbx_strand_id
1 'polypeptide(L)'
;MTDYRDLNQLNWLYKKLALHEVQRDEIINDMNQSNISFEDTMKSVSYDKPIVQTSGVCGLEKIIDFEYEKLQKELDSINKKIADTKTDIRLLEEKTAKLSHFIKLLSEEAQMFLELYYHKKKKSYVAIGLELNVSHSTVGRLKKEILQQVELFLSYS
;
A
#
# COMPACT_ATOMS: atom_id res chain seq x y z
N MET A 1 3.75 -10.54 -17.15
CA MET A 1 4.00 -9.11 -17.47
C MET A 1 3.62 -8.20 -16.29
N THR A 2 3.98 -8.61 -15.09
CA THR A 2 3.39 -8.07 -13.85
C THR A 2 4.49 -7.91 -12.80
N ASP A 3 5.53 -8.74 -12.86
CA ASP A 3 6.56 -8.83 -11.83
C ASP A 3 7.21 -7.50 -11.46
N TYR A 4 7.83 -6.73 -12.39
CA TYR A 4 8.54 -5.50 -12.00
C TYR A 4 7.62 -4.30 -11.68
N ARG A 5 6.43 -4.25 -12.29
CA ARG A 5 5.44 -3.17 -12.01
C ARG A 5 4.76 -3.43 -10.67
N ASP A 6 4.35 -4.66 -10.44
CA ASP A 6 3.73 -5.11 -9.20
C ASP A 6 4.76 -5.08 -8.07
N LEU A 7 6.02 -5.45 -8.31
CA LEU A 7 7.11 -5.33 -7.33
C LEU A 7 7.42 -3.87 -6.96
N ASN A 8 7.44 -2.96 -7.94
CA ASN A 8 7.57 -1.52 -7.67
C ASN A 8 6.37 -0.97 -6.90
N GLN A 9 5.16 -1.43 -7.24
CA GLN A 9 3.94 -1.05 -6.55
C GLN A 9 3.91 -1.56 -5.11
N LEU A 10 4.36 -2.80 -4.90
CA LEU A 10 4.49 -3.45 -3.60
C LEU A 10 5.55 -2.76 -2.73
N ASN A 11 6.70 -2.40 -3.32
CA ASN A 11 7.72 -1.58 -2.64
C ASN A 11 7.16 -0.20 -2.26
N TRP A 12 6.41 0.45 -3.15
CA TRP A 12 5.74 1.71 -2.84
C TRP A 12 4.71 1.57 -1.72
N LEU A 13 3.89 0.51 -1.73
CA LEU A 13 2.92 0.22 -0.66
C LEU A 13 3.61 -0.02 0.68
N TYR A 14 4.73 -0.74 0.71
CA TYR A 14 5.53 -0.93 1.92
C TYR A 14 6.09 0.39 2.46
N LYS A 15 6.60 1.27 1.59
CA LYS A 15 7.05 2.61 1.98
C LYS A 15 5.91 3.46 2.54
N LYS A 16 4.74 3.39 1.89
CA LYS A 16 3.53 4.09 2.34
C LYS A 16 3.06 3.58 3.70
N LEU A 17 3.11 2.27 3.93
CA LEU A 17 2.79 1.66 5.21
C LEU A 17 3.72 2.18 6.31
N ALA A 18 5.05 2.17 6.07
CA ALA A 18 6.03 2.67 7.02
C ALA A 18 5.77 4.14 7.38
N LEU A 19 5.41 4.98 6.40
CA LEU A 19 5.06 6.38 6.64
C LEU A 19 3.81 6.51 7.53
N HIS A 20 2.77 5.72 7.29
CA HIS A 20 1.57 5.72 8.13
C HIS A 20 1.83 5.20 9.55
N GLU A 21 2.76 4.26 9.72
CA GLU A 21 3.17 3.78 11.05
C GLU A 21 3.94 4.85 11.82
N VAL A 22 4.84 5.59 11.16
CA VAL A 22 5.51 6.76 11.77
C VAL A 22 4.48 7.82 12.19
N GLN A 23 3.55 8.18 11.31
CA GLN A 23 2.50 9.16 11.62
C GLN A 23 1.63 8.72 12.80
N ARG A 24 1.29 7.43 12.90
CA ARG A 24 0.56 6.88 14.04
C ARG A 24 1.36 7.06 15.33
N ASP A 25 2.65 6.75 15.30
CA ASP A 25 3.51 6.80 16.49
C ASP A 25 3.74 8.25 16.95
N GLU A 26 3.82 9.20 16.01
CA GLU A 26 3.84 10.65 16.30
C GLU A 26 2.57 11.08 17.03
N ILE A 27 1.39 10.73 16.53
CA ILE A 27 0.10 11.09 17.17
C ILE A 27 -0.03 10.46 18.55
N ILE A 28 0.39 9.20 18.72
CA ILE A 28 0.42 8.54 20.04
C ILE A 28 1.35 9.30 20.99
N ASN A 29 2.51 9.74 20.50
CA ASN A 29 3.43 10.52 21.30
C ASN A 29 2.85 11.89 21.67
N ASP A 30 2.18 12.58 20.76
CA ASP A 30 1.52 13.86 21.01
C ASP A 30 0.38 13.72 22.04
N MET A 31 -0.39 12.63 21.99
CA MET A 31 -1.41 12.30 23.00
C MET A 31 -0.78 12.06 24.38
N ASN A 32 0.31 11.27 24.45
CA ASN A 32 0.99 10.95 25.70
C ASN A 32 1.72 12.15 26.32
N GLN A 33 2.28 13.02 25.47
CA GLN A 33 2.96 14.25 25.89
C GLN A 33 1.98 15.41 26.11
N SER A 34 0.67 15.21 25.88
CA SER A 34 -0.37 16.24 25.98
C SER A 34 0.00 17.52 25.22
N ASN A 35 0.53 17.36 24.00
CA ASN A 35 1.00 18.45 23.15
C ASN A 35 -0.20 19.17 22.49
N ILE A 36 -1.10 19.67 23.33
CA ILE A 36 -2.38 20.30 22.95
C ILE A 36 -2.08 21.76 22.60
N SER A 37 -2.09 22.08 21.31
CA SER A 37 -1.96 23.47 20.83
C SER A 37 -3.29 24.19 20.99
N PHE A 38 -3.37 25.15 21.91
CA PHE A 38 -4.53 26.04 22.02
C PHE A 38 -4.43 27.18 21.01
N GLU A 39 -5.53 27.51 20.32
CA GLU A 39 -5.57 28.67 19.42
C GLU A 39 -5.34 29.99 20.20
N ASP A 40 -4.57 30.90 19.60
CA ASP A 40 -4.16 32.20 20.15
C ASP A 40 -5.33 33.21 20.31
N THR A 41 -6.56 32.79 20.00
CA THR A 41 -7.81 33.47 20.34
C THR A 41 -8.11 33.45 21.85
N MET A 42 -7.32 32.74 22.64
CA MET A 42 -7.27 32.70 24.11
C MET A 42 -6.81 34.03 24.77
N LYS A 43 -7.08 35.19 24.16
CA LYS A 43 -6.78 36.49 24.79
C LYS A 43 -7.69 36.72 26.00
N SER A 44 -7.04 36.65 27.16
CA SER A 44 -7.39 37.20 28.47
C SER A 44 -8.54 36.55 29.25
N VAL A 45 -8.19 35.60 30.12
CA VAL A 45 -8.88 35.48 31.41
C VAL A 45 -8.46 36.69 32.24
N SER A 46 -9.33 37.70 32.35
CA SER A 46 -9.06 38.85 33.20
C SER A 46 -9.25 38.46 34.67
N TYR A 47 -8.20 38.61 35.48
CA TYR A 47 -8.20 38.25 36.91
C TYR A 47 -8.79 39.34 37.82
N ASP A 48 -9.31 40.42 37.25
CA ASP A 48 -9.81 41.60 38.00
C ASP A 48 -11.09 41.34 38.81
N LYS A 49 -11.72 40.16 38.70
CA LYS A 49 -12.93 39.82 39.48
C LYS A 49 -12.84 38.38 40.01
N PRO A 50 -13.16 38.14 41.30
CA PRO A 50 -13.33 36.78 41.80
C PRO A 50 -14.60 36.19 41.19
N ILE A 51 -14.44 35.35 40.16
CA ILE A 51 -15.54 34.58 39.58
C ILE A 51 -15.68 33.30 40.40
N VAL A 52 -16.66 33.29 41.31
CA VAL A 52 -17.10 32.04 41.95
C VAL A 52 -17.92 31.27 40.92
N GLN A 53 -17.34 30.25 40.30
CA GLN A 53 -18.09 29.35 39.42
C GLN A 53 -18.79 28.28 40.27
N THR A 54 -20.08 28.50 40.49
CA THR A 54 -21.02 27.50 41.03
C THR A 54 -21.39 26.54 39.89
N SER A 55 -21.01 25.27 40.01
CA SER A 55 -21.44 24.11 39.20
C SER A 55 -21.28 24.19 37.67
N GLY A 56 -20.42 23.32 37.11
CA GLY A 56 -20.53 22.82 35.74
C GLY A 56 -19.33 23.15 34.84
N VAL A 57 -18.45 22.16 34.66
CA VAL A 57 -17.39 21.98 33.64
C VAL A 57 -16.70 23.26 33.15
N CYS A 58 -15.43 23.44 33.52
CA CYS A 58 -14.62 24.58 33.14
C CYS A 58 -14.49 24.67 31.60
N GLY A 59 -14.52 25.88 31.03
CA GLY A 59 -14.36 26.07 29.58
C GLY A 59 -13.05 25.47 29.03
N LEU A 60 -12.02 25.41 29.86
CA LEU A 60 -10.76 24.72 29.57
C LEU A 60 -10.91 23.20 29.42
N GLU A 61 -11.71 22.55 30.28
CA GLU A 61 -11.94 21.10 30.21
C GLU A 61 -12.59 20.71 28.89
N LYS A 62 -13.61 21.47 28.46
CA LYS A 62 -14.28 21.23 27.16
C LYS A 62 -13.35 21.38 25.96
N ILE A 63 -12.35 22.25 26.05
CA ILE A 63 -11.40 22.50 24.95
C ILE A 63 -10.34 21.40 24.90
N ILE A 64 -9.89 20.95 26.07
CA ILE A 64 -9.02 19.77 26.18
C ILE A 64 -9.73 18.53 25.62
N ASP A 65 -10.98 18.31 26.00
CA ASP A 65 -11.80 17.20 25.52
C ASP A 65 -11.95 17.25 23.99
N PHE A 66 -12.18 18.44 23.43
CA PHE A 66 -12.32 18.62 21.98
C PHE A 66 -11.03 18.31 21.21
N GLU A 67 -9.88 18.82 21.66
CA GLU A 67 -8.61 18.57 20.97
C GLU A 67 -8.19 17.10 21.12
N TYR A 68 -8.49 16.47 22.27
CA TYR A 68 -8.28 15.04 22.46
C TYR A 68 -9.18 14.20 21.54
N GLU A 69 -10.46 14.56 21.39
CA GLU A 69 -11.38 13.88 20.47
C GLU A 69 -10.92 13.99 19.01
N LYS A 70 -10.33 15.13 18.63
CA LYS A 70 -9.76 15.34 17.30
C LYS A 70 -8.55 14.44 17.05
N LEU A 71 -7.60 14.36 17.99
CA LEU A 71 -6.45 13.44 17.90
C LEU A 71 -6.91 11.98 17.84
N GLN A 72 -7.92 11.61 18.62
CA GLN A 72 -8.50 10.26 18.60
C GLN A 72 -9.09 9.91 17.22
N LYS A 73 -9.86 10.83 16.61
CA LYS A 73 -10.40 10.64 15.26
C LYS A 73 -9.31 10.52 14.20
N GLU A 74 -8.22 11.26 14.34
CA GLU A 74 -7.08 11.19 13.44
C GLU A 74 -6.37 9.83 13.53
N LEU A 75 -6.16 9.36 14.77
CA LEU A 75 -5.59 8.05 15.06
C LEU A 75 -6.45 6.91 14.46
N ASP A 76 -7.77 6.97 14.63
CA ASP A 76 -8.70 6.00 14.03
C ASP A 76 -8.63 6.00 12.49
N SER A 77 -8.53 7.20 11.89
CA SER A 77 -8.40 7.35 10.44
C SER A 77 -7.10 6.74 9.91
N ILE A 78 -5.98 6.95 10.61
CA ILE A 78 -4.67 6.38 10.22
C ILE A 78 -4.66 4.87 10.42
N ASN A 79 -5.22 4.35 11.50
CA ASN A 79 -5.35 2.92 11.72
C ASN A 79 -6.16 2.25 10.60
N LYS A 80 -7.24 2.88 10.13
CA LYS A 80 -7.99 2.40 8.97
C LYS A 80 -7.14 2.38 7.70
N LYS A 81 -6.41 3.47 7.41
CA LYS A 81 -5.48 3.53 6.25
C LYS A 81 -4.39 2.45 6.32
N ILE A 82 -3.87 2.15 7.51
CA ILE A 82 -2.91 1.06 7.73
C ILE A 82 -3.55 -0.29 7.41
N ALA A 83 -4.76 -0.55 7.90
CA ALA A 83 -5.48 -1.81 7.65
C ALA A 83 -5.76 -2.00 6.14
N ASP A 84 -6.23 -0.96 5.47
CA ASP A 84 -6.48 -0.98 4.03
C ASP A 84 -5.19 -1.24 3.25
N THR A 85 -4.11 -0.51 3.57
CA THR A 85 -2.79 -0.68 2.92
C THR A 85 -2.23 -2.09 3.14
N LYS A 86 -2.39 -2.68 4.33
CA LYS A 86 -1.99 -4.07 4.62
C LYS A 86 -2.80 -5.07 3.80
N THR A 87 -4.09 -4.81 3.59
CA THR A 87 -4.96 -5.65 2.76
C THR A 87 -4.53 -5.60 1.30
N ASP A 88 -4.24 -4.40 0.77
CA ASP A 88 -3.73 -4.22 -0.59
C ASP A 88 -2.40 -4.95 -0.81
N ILE A 89 -1.48 -4.89 0.17
CA ILE A 89 -0.21 -5.63 0.14
C ILE A 89 -0.48 -7.13 0.03
N ARG A 90 -1.30 -7.69 0.92
CA ARG A 90 -1.60 -9.13 0.93
C ARG A 90 -2.20 -9.60 -0.40
N LEU A 91 -3.15 -8.85 -0.96
CA LEU A 91 -3.77 -9.19 -2.24
C LEU A 91 -2.74 -9.19 -3.39
N LEU A 92 -1.84 -8.21 -3.43
CA LEU A 92 -0.77 -8.16 -4.43
C LEU A 92 0.27 -9.27 -4.22
N GLU A 93 0.59 -9.60 -2.97
CA GLU A 93 1.50 -10.71 -2.62
C GLU A 93 0.92 -12.06 -3.02
N GLU A 94 -0.35 -12.33 -2.71
CA GLU A 94 -1.01 -13.56 -3.14
C GLU A 94 -1.06 -13.66 -4.66
N LYS A 95 -1.38 -12.56 -5.36
CA LYS A 95 -1.40 -12.53 -6.82
C LYS A 95 -0.02 -12.80 -7.43
N THR A 96 1.02 -12.15 -6.91
CA THR A 96 2.41 -12.36 -7.38
C THR A 96 2.92 -13.75 -7.05
N ALA A 97 2.61 -14.27 -5.86
CA ALA A 97 2.94 -15.63 -5.45
C ALA A 97 2.27 -16.67 -6.37
N LYS A 98 0.96 -16.57 -6.61
CA LYS A 98 0.23 -17.44 -7.53
C LYS A 98 0.83 -17.43 -8.94
N LEU A 99 1.10 -16.24 -9.48
CA LEU A 99 1.73 -16.10 -10.80
C LEU A 99 3.15 -16.65 -10.84
N SER A 100 3.94 -16.44 -9.79
CA SER A 100 5.32 -16.97 -9.70
C SER A 100 5.34 -18.49 -9.66
N HIS A 101 4.40 -19.11 -8.94
CA HIS A 101 4.24 -20.56 -8.92
C HIS A 101 3.82 -21.07 -10.30
N PHE A 102 2.84 -20.42 -10.93
CA PHE A 102 2.42 -20.79 -12.29
C PHE A 102 3.58 -20.73 -13.28
N ILE A 103 4.40 -19.68 -13.25
CA ILE A 103 5.57 -19.55 -14.13
C ILE A 103 6.54 -20.73 -13.92
N LYS A 104 6.77 -21.16 -12.68
CA LYS A 104 7.64 -22.32 -12.38
C LYS A 104 7.08 -23.65 -12.91
N LEU A 105 5.77 -23.75 -13.14
CA LEU A 105 5.12 -24.94 -13.71
C LEU A 105 5.15 -24.96 -15.24
N LEU A 106 5.48 -23.84 -15.90
CA LEU A 106 5.64 -23.79 -17.34
C LEU A 106 6.88 -24.57 -17.78
N SER A 107 6.90 -25.01 -19.05
CA SER A 107 8.10 -25.57 -19.65
C SER A 107 9.26 -24.57 -19.65
N GLU A 108 10.50 -25.06 -19.63
CA GLU A 108 11.70 -24.22 -19.63
C GLU A 108 11.74 -23.27 -20.84
N GLU A 109 11.31 -23.74 -22.01
CA GLU A 109 11.18 -22.92 -23.22
C GLU A 109 10.16 -21.78 -23.05
N ALA A 110 9.03 -22.04 -22.39
CA ALA A 110 8.01 -21.04 -22.09
C ALA A 110 8.47 -20.03 -21.03
N GLN A 111 9.23 -20.47 -20.02
CA GLN A 111 9.86 -19.59 -19.04
C GLN A 111 10.87 -18.65 -19.70
N MET A 112 11.74 -19.20 -20.55
CA MET A 112 12.76 -18.44 -21.27
C MET A 112 12.13 -17.47 -22.28
N PHE A 113 11.06 -17.86 -22.96
CA PHE A 113 10.25 -16.95 -23.77
C PHE A 113 9.68 -15.79 -22.95
N LEU A 114 9.08 -16.07 -21.77
CA LEU A 114 8.52 -15.05 -20.91
C LEU A 114 9.58 -14.04 -20.45
N GLU A 115 10.77 -14.54 -20.10
CA GLU A 115 11.90 -13.72 -19.73
C GLU A 115 12.28 -12.79 -20.89
N LEU A 116 12.53 -13.32 -22.09
CA LEU A 116 12.97 -12.53 -23.25
C LEU A 116 11.91 -11.54 -23.77
N TYR A 117 10.64 -11.94 -23.74
CA TYR A 117 9.53 -11.14 -24.24
C TYR A 117 9.13 -10.02 -23.26
N TYR A 118 9.25 -10.27 -21.95
CA TYR A 118 8.86 -9.31 -20.91
C TYR A 118 10.03 -8.62 -20.20
N HIS A 119 11.28 -8.91 -20.56
CA HIS A 119 12.44 -8.17 -20.05
C HIS A 119 12.35 -6.67 -20.40
N LYS A 120 13.06 -5.84 -19.63
CA LYS A 120 13.18 -4.37 -19.79
C LYS A 120 13.45 -3.87 -21.22
N LYS A 121 14.10 -4.67 -22.09
CA LYS A 121 14.39 -4.32 -23.49
C LYS A 121 13.45 -4.95 -24.52
N LYS A 122 12.41 -5.70 -24.10
CA LYS A 122 11.40 -6.42 -24.89
C LYS A 122 11.88 -6.82 -26.29
N LYS A 123 12.38 -8.06 -26.43
CA LYS A 123 12.87 -8.54 -27.72
C LYS A 123 11.70 -8.78 -28.70
N SER A 124 11.95 -8.57 -29.99
CA SER A 124 10.98 -8.92 -31.04
C SER A 124 10.85 -10.44 -31.17
N TYR A 125 9.75 -10.95 -31.73
CA TYR A 125 9.60 -12.39 -31.95
C TYR A 125 10.69 -13.00 -32.83
N VAL A 126 11.23 -12.22 -33.77
CA VAL A 126 12.36 -12.67 -34.60
C VAL A 126 13.61 -12.85 -33.74
N ALA A 127 13.92 -11.87 -32.88
CA ALA A 127 15.07 -11.96 -31.98
C ALA A 127 14.92 -13.09 -30.95
N ILE A 128 13.69 -13.31 -30.45
CA ILE A 128 13.39 -14.41 -29.52
C ILE A 128 13.53 -15.77 -30.22
N GLY A 129 13.04 -15.90 -31.45
CA GLY A 129 13.18 -17.13 -32.23
C GLY A 129 14.65 -17.48 -32.48
N LEU A 130 15.49 -16.48 -32.75
CA LEU A 130 16.94 -16.68 -32.89
C LEU A 130 17.60 -17.16 -31.60
N GLU A 131 17.22 -16.63 -30.43
CA GLU A 131 17.78 -17.05 -29.14
C GLU A 131 17.29 -18.40 -28.66
N LEU A 132 16.01 -18.71 -28.90
CA LEU A 132 15.40 -20.00 -28.56
C LEU A 132 15.71 -21.08 -29.62
N ASN A 133 16.39 -20.72 -30.72
CA ASN A 133 16.63 -21.57 -31.88
C ASN A 133 15.33 -22.17 -32.48
N VAL A 134 14.26 -21.37 -32.53
CA VAL A 134 12.96 -21.74 -33.08
C VAL A 134 12.47 -20.77 -34.16
N SER A 135 11.57 -21.26 -35.01
CA SER A 135 11.00 -20.42 -36.06
C SER A 135 10.08 -19.33 -35.48
N HIS A 136 9.93 -18.21 -36.20
CA HIS A 136 9.03 -17.13 -35.82
C HIS A 136 7.58 -17.61 -35.59
N SER A 137 7.10 -18.58 -36.39
CA SER A 137 5.76 -19.14 -36.22
C SER A 137 5.63 -19.95 -34.94
N THR A 138 6.69 -20.66 -34.52
CA THR A 138 6.76 -21.38 -33.24
C THR A 138 6.67 -20.41 -32.06
N VAL A 139 7.40 -19.29 -32.10
CA VAL A 139 7.31 -18.24 -31.05
C VAL A 139 5.88 -17.73 -30.88
N GLY A 140 5.18 -17.51 -31.99
CA GLY A 140 3.78 -17.08 -31.98
C GLY A 140 2.82 -18.13 -31.37
N ARG A 141 3.06 -19.42 -31.62
CA ARG A 141 2.31 -20.53 -31.01
C ARG A 141 2.58 -20.62 -29.51
N LEU A 142 3.85 -20.55 -29.12
CA LEU A 142 4.29 -20.59 -27.73
C LEU A 142 3.60 -19.51 -26.88
N LYS A 143 3.49 -18.29 -27.41
CA LYS A 143 2.73 -17.22 -26.75
C LYS A 143 1.24 -17.56 -26.57
N LYS A 144 0.60 -18.13 -27.59
CA LYS A 144 -0.82 -18.51 -27.51
C LYS A 144 -1.04 -19.60 -26.47
N GLU A 145 -0.17 -20.60 -26.44
CA GLU A 145 -0.22 -21.68 -25.45
C GLU A 145 -0.06 -21.16 -24.03
N ILE A 146 0.92 -20.29 -23.79
CA ILE A 146 1.11 -19.64 -22.48
C ILE A 146 -0.16 -18.87 -22.07
N LEU A 147 -0.76 -18.10 -22.98
CA LEU A 147 -1.98 -17.35 -22.68
C LEU A 147 -3.15 -18.29 -22.32
N GLN A 148 -3.34 -19.38 -23.07
CA GLN A 148 -4.37 -20.38 -22.76
C GLN A 148 -4.13 -21.04 -21.41
N GLN A 149 -2.87 -21.38 -21.07
CA GLN A 149 -2.54 -21.97 -19.78
C GLN A 149 -2.77 -21.00 -18.62
N VAL A 150 -2.47 -19.70 -18.80
CA VAL A 150 -2.77 -18.66 -17.81
C VAL A 150 -4.27 -18.53 -17.59
N GLU A 151 -5.05 -18.49 -18.67
CA GLU A 151 -6.51 -18.38 -18.61
C GLU A 151 -7.13 -19.59 -17.89
N LEU A 152 -6.65 -20.78 -18.22
CA LEU A 152 -7.05 -22.01 -17.56
C LEU A 152 -6.71 -21.98 -16.07
N PHE A 153 -5.48 -21.59 -15.72
CA PHE A 153 -5.04 -21.48 -14.33
C PHE A 153 -5.86 -20.47 -13.52
N LEU A 154 -6.21 -19.32 -14.10
CA LEU A 154 -7.05 -18.32 -13.46
C LEU A 154 -8.51 -18.78 -13.31
N SER A 155 -9.01 -19.64 -14.21
CA SER A 155 -10.36 -20.19 -14.10
C SER A 155 -10.55 -21.22 -12.98
N TYR A 156 -9.45 -21.86 -12.55
CA TYR A 156 -9.44 -22.88 -11.49
C TYR A 156 -8.93 -22.36 -10.14
N SER A 157 -8.51 -21.09 -10.04
CA SER A 157 -7.91 -20.48 -8.83
C SER A 157 -8.80 -19.44 -8.17
#